data_AF-A0A3M1HUG6-F1
#
_entry.id   AF-A0A3M1HUG6-F1
#
_cell.length_a   1.000
_cell.length_b   1.000
_cell.length_c   1.000
_cell.angle_alpha   90.00
_cell.angle_beta   90.00
_cell.angle_gamma   90.00
#
_symmetry.space_group_name_H-M   'P 1'
#
loop_
_entity.id
_entity.type
_entity.pdbx_description
1 polymer ?
#
loop_
_entity_poly.entity_id
_entity_poly.type
_entity_poly.pdbx_seq_one_letter_code
_entity_poly.pdbx_strand_id
1 'polypeptide(L)'
;MAEHQGPARALRCRECGQEYEIAPVHVCEFCFGPLEVVYDYDWIRARISKDAIASRPQTMWRYRELLPIDGEPTVGVQNGFT
;
A
#
# COMPACT_ATOMS: atom_id res chain seq x y z
N MET A 1 4.47 -18.78 -2.34
CA MET A 1 3.99 -17.79 -3.34
C MET A 1 2.93 -16.98 -2.62
N ALA A 2 3.28 -15.86 -2.00
CA ALA A 2 2.29 -15.07 -1.26
C ALA A 2 1.33 -14.45 -2.29
N GLU A 3 0.08 -14.88 -2.28
CA GLU A 3 -0.96 -14.35 -3.16
C GLU A 3 -1.21 -12.88 -2.79
N HIS A 4 -0.81 -12.00 -3.69
CA HIS A 4 -0.98 -10.56 -3.58
C HIS A 4 -2.48 -10.21 -3.56
N GLN A 5 -2.99 -9.77 -2.41
CA GLN A 5 -4.42 -9.48 -2.17
C GLN A 5 -4.70 -8.01 -1.80
N GLY A 6 -3.70 -7.14 -1.89
CA GLY A 6 -3.78 -5.71 -1.54
C GLY A 6 -3.45 -4.78 -2.72
N PRO A 7 -3.33 -3.47 -2.47
CA PRO A 7 -3.00 -2.48 -3.52
C PRO A 7 -1.50 -2.34 -3.80
N ALA A 8 -0.62 -2.91 -2.97
CA ALA A 8 0.84 -2.84 -3.12
C ALA A 8 1.38 -4.10 -3.80
N ARG A 9 1.92 -4.00 -5.03
CA ARG A 9 2.36 -5.16 -5.83
C ARG A 9 3.82 -5.57 -5.62
N ALA A 10 4.68 -4.62 -5.27
CA ALA A 10 6.13 -4.81 -5.17
C ALA A 10 6.78 -3.65 -4.39
N LEU A 11 8.07 -3.76 -4.12
CA LEU A 11 8.92 -2.64 -3.74
C LEU A 11 9.86 -2.30 -4.90
N ARG A 12 10.20 -1.03 -5.08
CA ARG A 12 11.13 -0.58 -6.13
C ARG A 12 12.12 0.43 -5.58
N CYS A 13 13.39 0.23 -5.89
CA CYS A 13 14.41 1.21 -5.54
C CYS A 13 14.18 2.52 -6.31
N ARG A 14 14.15 3.64 -5.59
CA ARG A 14 14.01 4.96 -6.19
C ARG A 14 15.19 5.33 -7.10
N GLU A 15 16.39 4.87 -6.78
CA GLU A 15 17.63 5.28 -7.45
C GLU A 15 17.94 4.40 -8.67
N CYS A 16 17.99 3.08 -8.50
CA CYS A 16 18.36 2.15 -9.57
C CYS A 16 17.17 1.49 -10.26
N GLY A 17 15.97 1.61 -9.70
CA GLY A 17 14.75 1.05 -10.29
C GLY A 17 14.56 -0.46 -10.10
N GLN A 18 15.46 -1.15 -9.39
CA GLN A 18 15.35 -2.59 -9.12
C GLN A 18 14.06 -2.92 -8.36
N GLU A 19 13.35 -3.95 -8.80
CA GLU A 19 12.12 -4.44 -8.13
C GLU A 19 12.43 -5.56 -7.14
N TYR A 20 11.65 -5.59 -6.06
CA TYR A 20 11.76 -6.52 -4.95
C TYR A 20 10.36 -7.03 -4.57
N GLU A 21 10.31 -8.25 -4.05
CA GLU A 21 9.09 -8.74 -3.38
C GLU A 21 8.80 -7.91 -2.12
N ILE A 22 7.52 -7.89 -1.72
CA ILE A 22 7.09 -7.18 -0.52
C ILE A 22 7.66 -7.90 0.70
N ALA A 23 8.49 -7.19 1.45
CA ALA A 23 9.17 -7.67 2.63
C ALA A 23 9.47 -6.48 3.56
N PRO A 24 9.80 -6.71 4.84
CA PRO A 24 10.20 -5.66 5.77
C PRO A 24 11.63 -5.15 5.48
N VAL A 25 11.85 -4.68 4.25
CA VAL A 25 13.11 -4.14 3.73
C VAL A 25 12.86 -2.74 3.19
N HIS A 26 13.80 -1.84 3.41
CA HIS A 26 13.67 -0.42 3.03
C HIS A 26 14.90 0.12 2.29
N VAL A 27 15.93 -0.71 2.10
CA VAL A 27 17.21 -0.35 1.48
C VAL A 27 17.52 -1.32 0.36
N CYS A 28 17.89 -0.80 -0.80
CA CYS A 28 18.39 -1.58 -1.93
C CYS A 28 19.79 -2.15 -1.63
N GLU A 29 19.98 -3.44 -1.84
CA GLU A 29 21.27 -4.12 -1.62
C GLU A 29 22.38 -3.71 -2.59
N PHE A 30 22.02 -3.14 -3.75
CA PHE A 30 22.97 -2.80 -4.81
C PHE A 30 23.48 -1.36 -4.74
N CYS A 31 22.59 -0.41 -4.44
CA CYS A 31 22.92 1.03 -4.45
C CYS A 31 22.66 1.73 -3.12
N PHE A 32 22.20 1.01 -2.10
CA PHE A 32 21.84 1.55 -0.77
C PHE A 32 20.77 2.67 -0.81
N GLY A 33 20.05 2.78 -1.93
CA GLY A 33 18.95 3.72 -2.10
C GLY A 33 17.66 3.24 -1.41
N PRO A 34 16.71 4.15 -1.13
CA PRO A 34 15.45 3.80 -0.51
C PRO A 34 14.57 2.95 -1.43
N LEU A 35 13.84 2.00 -0.85
CA LEU A 35 12.78 1.25 -1.53
C LEU A 35 11.43 1.93 -1.32
N GLU A 36 10.65 2.07 -2.39
CA GLU A 36 9.30 2.63 -2.40
C GLU A 36 8.28 1.57 -2.78
N VAL A 37 7.04 1.73 -2.30
CA VAL A 37 5.93 0.82 -2.65
C VAL A 37 5.49 1.05 -4.09
N VAL A 38 5.40 -0.03 -4.85
CA VAL A 38 4.78 -0.02 -6.16
C VAL A 38 3.32 -0.44 -6.04
N TYR A 39 2.41 0.41 -6.50
CA TYR A 39 0.97 0.16 -6.43
C TYR A 39 0.43 -0.50 -7.69
N ASP A 40 -0.61 -1.32 -7.52
CA ASP A 40 -1.49 -1.79 -8.58
C ASP A 40 -2.64 -0.78 -8.78
N TYR A 41 -2.45 0.16 -9.70
CA TYR A 41 -3.43 1.20 -9.98
C TYR A 41 -4.72 0.68 -10.63
N ASP A 42 -4.67 -0.46 -11.32
CA ASP A 42 -5.86 -1.06 -11.92
C ASP A 42 -6.74 -1.69 -10.83
N TRP A 43 -6.12 -2.38 -9.87
CA TRP A 43 -6.79 -2.90 -8.68
C TRP A 43 -7.44 -1.78 -7.87
N ILE A 44 -6.73 -0.66 -7.67
CA ILE A 44 -7.22 0.52 -6.94
C ILE A 44 -8.40 1.14 -7.68
N ARG A 45 -8.23 1.44 -8.97
CA ARG A 45 -9.25 2.10 -9.81
C ARG A 45 -10.54 1.30 -9.86
N ALA A 46 -10.45 -0.03 -9.86
CA ALA A 46 -11.63 -0.90 -9.89
C ALA A 46 -12.44 -0.92 -8.57
N ARG A 47 -11.86 -0.48 -7.44
CA ARG A 47 -12.46 -0.62 -6.10
C ARG A 47 -12.77 0.70 -5.43
N ILE A 48 -11.98 1.74 -5.70
CA ILE A 48 -12.14 3.03 -5.06
C ILE A 48 -13.30 3.80 -5.67
N SER A 49 -14.19 4.32 -4.83
CA SER A 49 -15.25 5.23 -5.23
C SER A 49 -15.55 6.23 -4.12
N LYS A 50 -16.12 7.39 -4.48
CA LYS A 50 -16.52 8.41 -3.50
C LYS A 50 -17.55 7.87 -2.52
N ASP A 51 -18.53 7.10 -3.00
CA ASP A 51 -19.57 6.49 -2.18
C ASP A 51 -18.98 5.47 -1.20
N ALA A 52 -18.06 4.61 -1.66
CA ALA A 52 -17.37 3.67 -0.77
C ALA A 52 -16.59 4.40 0.33
N ILE A 53 -15.85 5.45 -0.02
CA ILE A 53 -15.10 6.28 0.95
C ILE A 53 -16.04 7.00 1.94
N ALA A 54 -17.20 7.47 1.49
CA ALA A 54 -18.19 8.16 2.32
C ALA A 54 -18.94 7.21 3.28
N SER A 55 -19.14 5.96 2.87
CA SER A 55 -19.83 4.94 3.68
C SER A 55 -19.04 4.44 4.89
N ARG A 56 -17.73 4.69 4.93
CA ARG A 56 -16.81 4.15 5.95
C ARG A 56 -16.66 5.10 7.13
N PRO A 57 -16.25 4.60 8.31
CA PRO A 57 -15.95 5.44 9.46
C PRO A 57 -14.99 6.59 9.13
N GLN A 58 -15.12 7.68 9.87
CA GLN A 58 -14.27 8.87 9.76
C GLN A 58 -12.87 8.61 10.37
N THR A 59 -12.09 7.76 9.70
CA THR A 59 -10.71 7.40 10.06
C THR A 59 -9.88 7.36 8.78
N MET A 60 -8.55 7.23 8.88
CA MET A 60 -7.69 7.08 7.69
C MET A 60 -8.05 5.84 6.86
N TRP A 61 -8.60 4.82 7.50
CA TRP A 61 -8.93 3.52 6.89
C TRP A 61 -10.08 3.58 5.88
N ARG A 62 -10.81 4.70 5.82
CA ARG A 62 -11.77 4.95 4.75
C ARG A 62 -11.16 4.93 3.34
N TYR A 63 -9.84 5.14 3.25
CA TYR A 63 -9.05 5.10 2.01
C TYR A 63 -8.26 3.80 1.84
N ARG A 64 -8.74 2.68 2.41
CA ARG A 64 -8.03 1.37 2.44
C ARG A 64 -7.41 0.95 1.10
N GLU A 65 -8.02 1.28 -0.03
CA GLU A 65 -7.48 0.93 -1.34
C GLU A 65 -6.16 1.66 -1.66
N LEU A 66 -5.89 2.79 -1.01
CA LEU A 66 -4.68 3.59 -1.21
C LEU A 66 -3.59 3.27 -0.18
N LEU A 67 -3.89 2.43 0.81
CA LEU A 67 -2.97 2.12 1.90
C LEU A 67 -2.22 0.83 1.60
N PRO A 68 -0.88 0.80 1.73
CA PRO A 68 -0.05 -0.33 1.31
C PRO A 68 -0.04 -1.45 2.36
N ILE A 69 -1.22 -1.98 2.69
CA ILE A 69 -1.39 -3.13 3.59
C ILE A 69 -2.24 -4.20 2.92
N ASP A 70 -1.97 -5.45 3.30
CA ASP A 70 -2.86 -6.55 2.98
C ASP A 70 -3.92 -6.72 4.07
N GLY A 71 -5.16 -6.98 3.66
CA GLY A 71 -6.27 -7.24 4.58
C GLY A 71 -6.78 -6.01 5.35
N GLU A 72 -7.19 -6.23 6.59
CA GLU A 72 -7.73 -5.21 7.50
C GLU A 72 -6.68 -4.74 8.50
N PRO A 73 -6.73 -3.46 8.95
CA PRO A 73 -5.79 -2.95 9.95
C PRO A 73 -5.92 -3.68 11.28
N THR A 74 -4.80 -4.13 11.82
CA THR A 74 -4.75 -4.83 13.12
C THR A 74 -4.51 -3.90 14.30
N VAL A 75 -4.04 -2.67 14.05
CA VAL A 75 -3.70 -1.67 15.06
C VAL A 75 -4.17 -0.28 14.62
N GLY A 76 -4.48 0.60 15.58
CA GLY A 76 -4.77 2.01 15.27
C GLY A 76 -6.04 2.24 14.45
N VAL A 77 -7.07 1.39 14.61
CA VAL A 77 -8.31 1.41 13.81
C VAL A 77 -9.09 2.73 13.86
N GLN A 78 -8.81 3.60 14.84
CA GLN A 78 -9.43 4.92 15.02
C GLN A 78 -8.52 6.09 14.59
N ASN A 79 -7.34 5.83 14.03
CA ASN A 79 -6.38 6.87 13.69
C ASN A 79 -6.78 7.67 12.43
N GLY A 80 -6.30 8.92 12.35
CA GLY A 80 -6.54 9.84 11.25
C GLY A 80 -7.81 10.68 11.41
N PHE A 81 -8.18 11.42 10.34
CA PHE A 81 -9.37 12.28 10.31
C PHE A 81 -9.39 13.37 11.41
N THR A 82 -8.38 14.24 11.39
CA THR A 82 -8.21 15.41 12.28
C THR A 82 -8.33 16.72 11.53
#